data_AF-A0A7W1J8T7-F1
#
_entry.id   AF-A0A7W1J8T7-F1
#
_cell.length_a   1.000
_cell.length_b   1.000
_cell.length_c   1.000
_cell.angle_alpha   90.00
_cell.angle_beta   90.00
_cell.angle_gamma   90.00
#
_symmetry.space_group_name_H-M   'P 1'
#
loop_
_entity.id
_entity.type
_entity.pdbx_description
1 polymer ?
#
loop_
_entity_poly.entity_id
_entity_poly.type
_entity_poly.pdbx_seq_one_letter_code
_entity_poly.pdbx_strand_id
1 'polypeptide(L)'
;MIGPAVERRVGSAAYAQLAIDADWRSAEWAHARGLFAGIHASVAELDAAVAALAGRLSGFSRQAMARLKAVLWEGTDHWPQLLDERARISGELVVTPPATAAIAAARSAAKARAT
;
A
#
# COMPACT_ATOMS: atom_id res chain seq x y z
N MET A 1 -9.22 -4.32 -1.67
CA MET A 1 -8.29 -4.14 -2.80
C MET A 1 -7.55 -2.82 -2.60
N ILE A 2 -6.22 -2.75 -2.77
CA ILE A 2 -5.41 -1.57 -2.34
C ILE A 2 -4.93 -0.68 -3.50
N GLY A 3 -5.11 -1.10 -4.75
CA GLY A 3 -4.55 -0.45 -5.94
C GLY A 3 -4.82 1.06 -6.05
N PRO A 4 -6.06 1.57 -5.90
CA PRO A 4 -6.37 2.99 -5.99
C PRO A 4 -5.62 3.85 -4.99
N ALA A 5 -5.36 3.32 -3.78
CA ALA A 5 -4.57 4.02 -2.78
C ALA A 5 -3.09 4.10 -3.17
N VAL A 6 -2.54 3.03 -3.74
CA VAL A 6 -1.15 3.00 -4.24
C VAL A 6 -1.01 3.90 -5.46
N GLU A 7 -1.91 3.79 -6.44
CA GLU A 7 -1.96 4.62 -7.65
C GLU A 7 -2.08 6.11 -7.33
N ARG A 8 -2.92 6.50 -6.37
CA ARG A 8 -3.02 7.89 -5.90
C ARG A 8 -1.69 8.43 -5.38
N ARG A 9 -0.84 7.58 -4.80
CA ARG A 9 0.45 7.99 -4.21
C ARG A 9 1.57 8.04 -5.23
N VAL A 10 1.67 7.02 -6.07
CA VAL A 10 2.81 6.81 -6.97
C VAL A 10 2.56 7.26 -8.41
N GLY A 11 1.30 7.57 -8.75
CA GLY A 11 0.86 7.89 -10.10
C GLY A 11 0.60 6.63 -10.95
N SER A 12 -0.20 6.79 -12.01
CA SER A 12 -0.66 5.70 -12.88
C SER A 12 0.49 4.95 -13.55
N ALA A 13 1.52 5.65 -14.02
CA ALA A 13 2.68 5.03 -14.68
C ALA A 13 3.46 4.12 -13.73
N ALA A 14 3.73 4.57 -12.50
CA ALA A 14 4.42 3.79 -11.49
C ALA A 14 3.58 2.59 -11.02
N TYR A 15 2.27 2.80 -10.88
CA TYR A 15 1.34 1.75 -10.53
C TYR A 15 1.26 0.66 -11.60
N ALA A 16 1.21 1.03 -12.87
CA ALA A 16 1.20 0.08 -13.99
C ALA A 16 2.48 -0.78 -13.99
N GLN A 17 3.65 -0.16 -13.75
CA GLN A 17 4.91 -0.88 -13.60
C GLN A 17 4.81 -1.94 -12.49
N LEU A 18 4.42 -1.53 -11.28
CA LEU A 18 4.25 -2.42 -10.14
C LEU A 18 3.26 -3.57 -10.39
N ALA A 19 2.15 -3.30 -11.10
CA ALA A 19 1.09 -4.26 -11.31
C ALA A 19 1.43 -5.30 -12.40
N ILE A 20 2.24 -4.94 -13.40
CA ILE A 20 2.53 -5.79 -14.55
C ILE A 20 3.75 -6.69 -14.31
N ASP A 21 4.88 -6.12 -13.86
CA ASP A 21 6.09 -6.91 -13.66
C ASP A 21 6.08 -7.68 -12.32
N ALA A 22 5.30 -7.19 -11.35
CA ALA A 22 5.21 -7.74 -10.00
C ALA A 22 6.56 -7.88 -9.29
N ASP A 23 7.53 -7.02 -9.62
CA ASP A 23 8.87 -7.06 -9.07
C ASP A 23 9.03 -6.23 -7.78
N TRP A 24 9.98 -6.65 -6.94
CA TRP A 24 10.33 -5.95 -5.71
C TRP A 24 10.99 -4.60 -5.98
N ARG A 25 10.66 -3.60 -5.16
CA ARG A 25 11.25 -2.26 -5.19
C ARG A 25 12.00 -1.96 -3.89
N SER A 26 13.05 -1.16 -3.99
CA SER A 26 13.80 -0.70 -2.83
C SER A 26 13.05 0.40 -2.06
N ALA A 27 13.50 0.68 -0.82
CA ALA A 27 12.95 1.76 -0.01
C ALA A 27 13.16 3.13 -0.68
N GLU A 28 14.31 3.34 -1.33
CA GLU A 28 14.66 4.55 -2.07
C GLU A 28 13.70 4.79 -3.23
N TRP A 29 13.37 3.74 -3.98
CA TRP A 29 12.38 3.83 -5.04
C TRP A 29 11.01 4.21 -4.49
N ALA A 30 10.57 3.55 -3.40
CA ALA A 30 9.28 3.82 -2.78
C ALA A 30 9.19 5.26 -2.24
N HIS A 31 10.26 5.78 -1.65
CA HIS A 31 10.35 7.17 -1.22
C HIS A 31 10.35 8.14 -2.41
N ALA A 32 11.15 7.89 -3.44
CA ALA A 32 11.21 8.73 -4.64
C ALA A 32 9.87 8.81 -5.39
N ARG A 33 9.03 7.77 -5.28
CA ARG A 33 7.67 7.74 -5.85
C ARG A 33 6.59 8.22 -4.88
N GLY A 34 6.94 8.73 -3.70
CA GLY A 34 5.97 9.26 -2.73
C GLY A 34 5.14 8.19 -2.01
N LEU A 35 5.53 6.91 -2.11
CA LEU A 35 4.90 5.82 -1.36
C LEU A 35 5.36 5.82 0.10
N PHE A 36 6.65 6.09 0.35
CA PHE A 36 7.20 6.26 1.69
C PHE A 36 7.44 7.74 2.00
N ALA A 37 7.12 8.15 3.22
CA ALA A 37 7.31 9.52 3.70
C ALA A 37 8.73 9.81 4.21
N GLY A 38 9.54 8.77 4.46
CA GLY A 38 10.92 8.86 4.92
C GLY A 38 11.60 7.49 4.90
N ILE A 39 12.94 7.49 4.96
CA ILE A 39 13.78 6.29 5.07
C ILE A 39 14.72 6.49 6.25
N HIS A 40 14.91 5.45 7.05
CA HIS A 40 15.75 5.46 8.25
C HIS A 40 16.70 4.26 8.23
N ALA A 41 17.89 4.40 8.80
CA ALA A 41 18.92 3.36 8.73
C ALA A 41 18.65 2.20 9.71
N SER A 42 17.84 2.44 10.74
CA SER A 42 17.47 1.43 11.72
C SER A 42 16.04 1.61 12.22
N VAL A 43 15.48 0.55 12.81
CA VAL A 43 14.18 0.60 13.48
C VAL A 43 14.18 1.62 14.62
N ALA A 44 15.28 1.72 15.38
CA ALA A 44 15.41 2.69 16.47
C ALA A 44 15.32 4.15 15.98
N GLU A 45 15.94 4.46 14.84
CA GLU A 45 15.83 5.78 14.21
C GLU A 45 14.42 6.06 13.68
N LEU A 46 13.78 5.05 13.06
CA LEU A 46 12.40 5.14 12.61
C LEU A 46 11.45 5.44 13.78
N ASP A 47 11.58 4.70 14.88
CA ASP A 47 10.76 4.87 16.07
C ASP A 47 10.92 6.27 16.68
N ALA A 48 12.16 6.78 16.76
CA ALA A 48 12.44 8.12 17.22
C ALA A 48 11.81 9.18 16.31
N ALA A 49 11.90 9.02 14.98
CA ALA A 49 11.30 9.94 14.01
C ALA A 49 9.76 9.92 14.08
N VAL A 50 9.15 8.74 14.24
CA VAL A 50 7.70 8.58 14.41
C VAL A 50 7.23 9.23 15.72
N ALA A 51 7.94 9.01 16.82
CA ALA A 51 7.61 9.63 18.11
C ALA A 51 7.68 11.16 18.04
N ALA A 52 8.74 11.71 17.41
CA ALA A 52 8.88 13.14 17.20
C ALA A 52 7.75 13.71 16.33
N LEU A 53 7.38 13.03 15.24
CA LEU A 53 6.26 13.42 14.39
C LEU A 53 4.94 13.39 15.17
N ALA A 54 4.66 12.31 15.90
CA ALA A 54 3.45 12.18 16.69
C ALA A 54 3.33 13.28 17.75
N GLY A 55 4.42 13.61 18.45
CA GLY A 55 4.47 14.70 19.43
C GLY A 55 4.21 16.07 18.82
N ARG A 56 4.71 16.34 17.60
CA ARG A 56 4.37 17.57 16.87
C ARG A 56 2.89 17.61 16.50
N LEU A 57 2.36 16.52 15.94
CA LEU A 57 0.97 16.43 15.51
C LEU A 57 -0.03 16.51 16.68
N SER A 58 0.34 16.03 17.86
CA SER A 58 -0.52 16.12 19.05
C SER A 58 -0.76 17.55 19.53
N GLY A 59 0.15 18.48 19.19
CA GLY A 59 -0.03 19.91 19.46
C GLY A 59 -0.96 20.64 18.48
N PHE A 60 -1.39 19.98 17.40
CA PHE A 60 -2.21 20.63 16.36
C PHE A 60 -3.70 20.60 16.72
N SER A 61 -4.45 21.58 16.21
CA SER A 61 -5.91 21.61 16.35
C SER A 61 -6.54 20.37 15.73
N ARG A 62 -7.21 19.56 16.56
CA ARG A 62 -7.94 18.36 16.13
C ARG A 62 -8.98 18.70 15.05
N GLN A 63 -9.70 19.81 15.21
CA GLN A 63 -10.72 20.22 14.25
C GLN A 63 -10.10 20.61 12.90
N ALA A 64 -9.02 21.40 12.92
CA ALA A 64 -8.32 21.79 11.69
C ALA A 64 -7.74 20.57 10.96
N MET A 65 -7.10 19.66 11.70
CA MET A 65 -6.54 18.43 11.14
C MET A 65 -7.61 17.50 10.57
N ALA A 66 -8.79 17.40 11.19
CA ALA A 66 -9.89 16.61 10.65
C ALA A 66 -10.40 17.19 9.33
N ARG A 67 -10.58 18.52 9.24
CA ARG A 67 -10.99 19.20 8.00
C ARG A 67 -9.94 19.08 6.90
N LEU A 68 -8.66 19.30 7.23
CA LEU A 68 -7.57 19.14 6.28
C LEU A 68 -7.50 17.71 5.74
N LYS A 69 -7.62 16.70 6.61
CA LYS A 69 -7.66 15.30 6.17
C LYS A 69 -8.84 15.03 5.24
N ALA A 70 -10.03 15.55 5.52
CA ALA A 70 -11.17 15.41 4.61
C ALA A 70 -10.86 15.95 3.21
N VAL A 71 -10.30 17.17 3.12
CA VAL A 71 -9.89 17.78 1.85
C VAL A 71 -8.83 16.93 1.13
N LEU A 72 -7.82 16.43 1.86
CA LEU A 72 -6.78 15.57 1.28
C LEU A 72 -7.30 14.24 0.73
N TRP A 73 -8.52 13.84 1.11
CA TRP A 73 -9.20 12.63 0.64
C TRP A 73 -10.30 12.92 -0.40
N GLU A 74 -10.47 14.16 -0.83
CA GLU A 74 -11.37 14.50 -1.94
C GLU A 74 -11.04 13.72 -3.21
N GLY A 75 -12.09 13.41 -3.98
CA GLY A 75 -12.02 12.58 -5.18
C GLY A 75 -12.00 11.07 -4.90
N THR A 76 -12.30 10.64 -3.67
CA THR A 76 -12.38 9.22 -3.29
C THR A 76 -13.79 8.73 -2.96
N ASP A 77 -14.82 9.55 -3.17
CA ASP A 77 -16.22 9.23 -2.81
C ASP A 77 -16.77 7.99 -3.55
N HIS A 78 -16.26 7.72 -4.75
CA HIS A 78 -16.62 6.56 -5.58
C HIS A 78 -15.86 5.28 -5.20
N TRP A 79 -14.95 5.34 -4.22
CA TRP A 79 -14.12 4.20 -3.86
C TRP A 79 -14.90 3.00 -3.33
N PRO A 80 -15.96 3.12 -2.51
CA PRO A 80 -16.71 1.95 -2.06
C PRO A 80 -17.14 1.05 -3.23
N GLN A 81 -17.73 1.64 -4.27
CA GLN A 81 -18.17 0.91 -5.46
C GLN A 81 -16.98 0.37 -6.27
N LEU A 82 -15.96 1.20 -6.51
CA LEU A 82 -14.76 0.81 -7.25
C LEU A 82 -14.01 -0.35 -6.58
N LEU A 83 -13.91 -0.33 -5.25
CA LEU A 83 -13.22 -1.33 -4.47
C LEU A 83 -13.97 -2.66 -4.46
N ASP A 84 -15.30 -2.61 -4.36
CA ASP A 84 -16.16 -3.80 -4.44
C ASP A 84 -16.10 -4.44 -5.83
N GLU A 85 -16.19 -3.64 -6.89
CA GLU A 85 -16.10 -4.12 -8.27
C GLU A 85 -14.77 -4.84 -8.51
N ARG A 86 -13.65 -4.21 -8.15
CA ARG A 86 -12.32 -4.80 -8.32
C ARG A 86 -12.09 -6.00 -7.40
N ALA A 87 -12.68 -6.02 -6.21
CA ALA A 87 -12.64 -7.17 -5.32
C ALA A 87 -13.40 -8.36 -5.90
N ARG A 88 -14.57 -8.14 -6.52
CA ARG A 88 -15.33 -9.18 -7.22
C ARG A 88 -14.50 -9.82 -8.32
N ILE A 89 -13.90 -9.02 -9.21
CA ILE A 89 -13.04 -9.51 -10.31
C ILE A 89 -11.90 -10.36 -9.74
N SER A 90 -11.19 -9.85 -8.73
CA SER A 90 -10.06 -10.57 -8.12
C SER A 90 -10.52 -11.86 -7.42
N GLY A 91 -11.69 -11.84 -6.77
CA GLY A 91 -12.27 -12.99 -6.07
C GLY A 91 -12.75 -14.08 -7.03
N GLU A 92 -13.27 -13.72 -8.20
CA GLU A 92 -13.62 -14.68 -9.26
C GLU A 92 -12.36 -15.36 -9.83
N LEU A 93 -11.28 -14.60 -10.00
CA LEU A 93 -10.03 -15.12 -10.58
C LEU A 93 -9.25 -16.00 -9.61
N VAL A 94 -9.23 -15.68 -8.31
CA VAL A 94 -8.41 -16.41 -7.31
C VAL A 94 -8.87 -17.86 -7.10
N VAL A 95 -10.15 -18.16 -7.36
CA VAL A 95 -10.72 -19.51 -7.22
C VAL A 95 -10.55 -20.38 -8.47
N THR A 96 -10.00 -19.83 -9.55
CA THR A 96 -9.79 -20.59 -10.80
C THR A 96 -8.73 -21.69 -10.64
N PRO A 97 -8.77 -22.76 -11.47
CA PRO A 97 -7.77 -23.83 -11.40
C PRO A 97 -6.32 -23.36 -11.54
N PRO A 98 -5.96 -22.43 -12.47
CA PRO A 98 -4.59 -21.92 -12.54
C PRO A 98 -4.14 -21.20 -11.27
N ALA A 99 -5.00 -20.34 -10.70
CA ALA A 99 -4.66 -19.58 -9.50
C ALA A 99 -4.52 -20.49 -8.27
N THR A 100 -5.46 -21.41 -8.05
CA THR A 100 -5.42 -22.36 -6.93
C THR A 100 -4.21 -23.29 -7.00
N ALA A 101 -3.83 -23.76 -8.20
CA ALA A 101 -2.63 -24.55 -8.41
C ALA A 101 -1.35 -23.75 -8.09
N ALA A 102 -1.25 -22.50 -8.56
CA ALA A 102 -0.11 -21.64 -8.28
C ALA A 102 0.06 -21.36 -6.78
N ILE A 103 -1.03 -21.10 -6.06
CA ILE A 103 -1.02 -20.90 -4.60
C ILE A 103 -0.55 -22.18 -3.87
N ALA A 104 -1.03 -23.36 -4.28
CA ALA A 104 -0.62 -24.63 -3.69
C ALA A 104 0.88 -24.91 -3.91
N ALA A 105 1.41 -24.61 -5.09
CA ALA A 105 2.83 -24.72 -5.40
C ALA A 105 3.67 -23.77 -4.54
N ALA A 106 3.29 -22.49 -4.46
CA ALA A 106 3.98 -21.48 -3.64
C ALA A 106 4.04 -21.87 -2.16
N ARG A 107 2.92 -22.38 -1.60
CA ARG A 107 2.86 -22.88 -0.21
C ARG A 107 3.82 -24.05 0.03
N SER A 108 3.90 -24.97 -0.94
CA SER A 108 4.79 -26.14 -0.83
C SER A 108 6.26 -25.72 -0.88
N ALA A 109 6.62 -24.79 -1.78
CA ALA A 109 7.96 -24.22 -1.87
C ALA A 109 8.36 -23.47 -0.60
N ALA A 110 7.45 -22.70 0.00
CA ALA A 110 7.69 -21.99 1.26
C ALA A 110 7.97 -22.97 2.42
N LYS A 111 7.23 -24.08 2.50
CA LYS A 111 7.45 -25.11 3.52
C LYS A 111 8.82 -25.79 3.37
N ALA A 112 9.24 -26.09 2.14
CA ALA A 112 10.53 -26.70 1.86
C ALA A 112 11.72 -25.78 2.17
N ARG A 113 11.55 -24.45 2.08
CA ARG A 113 12.58 -23.47 2.49
C ARG A 113 12.72 -23.31 4.01
N ALA A 114 11.73 -23.75 4.78
CA ALA A 114 11.69 -23.63 6.23
C ALA A 114 12.17 -24.90 6.96
N THR A 115 12.49 -25.96 6.22
CA THR A 115 13.05 -27.24 6.70
C THR A 115 14.49 -27.37 6.26
#